data_AF-Q502J9-F1
#
_entry.id   AF-Q502J9-F1
#
_cell.length_a   1.000
_cell.length_b   1.000
_cell.length_c   1.000
_cell.angle_alpha   90.00
_cell.angle_beta   90.00
_cell.angle_gamma   90.00
#
_symmetry.space_group_name_H-M   'P 1'
#
loop_
_entity.id
_entity.type
_entity.pdbx_description
1 polymer ?
#
loop_
_entity_poly.entity_id
_entity_poly.type
_entity_poly.pdbx_seq_one_letter_code
_entity_poly.pdbx_strand_id
1 'polypeptide(L)'
;MAGLYRALLTSASNVSKNLTQVSPCRTKFTKSRISPQVFEERAKEHDKYGGDPEQPHKLHIVTRVKSTMRRPYWEKKVVKSLGLMKSHEPRVHKNTPSVNNLLKIIKHLVRIEPLKLPHGLPAEEDMANTHLNSRGELVVKRLLKPLEKKAIES
;
A
#
# COMPACT_ATOMS: atom_id res chain seq x y z
N MET A 1 67.76 -37.94 -5.10
CA MET A 1 67.22 -36.81 -4.32
C MET A 1 65.74 -36.66 -4.68
N ALA A 2 64.85 -36.91 -3.71
CA ALA A 2 63.39 -36.76 -3.80
C ALA A 2 62.99 -35.33 -4.23
N GLY A 3 61.84 -35.00 -4.82
CA GLY A 3 60.53 -35.63 -4.88
C GLY A 3 59.46 -34.59 -4.52
N LEU A 4 58.41 -34.48 -5.35
CA LEU A 4 57.03 -34.03 -5.02
C LEU A 4 56.84 -32.52 -4.71
N TYR A 5 56.28 -31.72 -5.63
CA TYR A 5 54.84 -31.48 -5.88
C TYR A 5 53.96 -31.33 -4.61
N ARG A 6 53.45 -30.11 -4.34
CA ARG A 6 52.00 -29.79 -4.33
C ARG A 6 51.71 -28.40 -3.72
N ALA A 7 51.05 -27.57 -4.51
CA ALA A 7 50.21 -26.47 -4.03
C ALA A 7 48.92 -27.05 -3.43
N LEU A 8 48.47 -26.56 -2.27
CA LEU A 8 47.07 -26.63 -1.87
C LEU A 8 46.66 -25.40 -1.07
N LEU A 9 45.66 -24.73 -1.63
CA LEU A 9 44.80 -23.70 -1.08
C LEU A 9 44.46 -23.91 0.40
N THR A 10 44.74 -22.91 1.23
CA THR A 10 44.13 -22.80 2.56
C THR A 10 42.79 -22.07 2.42
N SER A 11 41.71 -22.84 2.45
CA SER A 11 40.34 -22.36 2.58
C SER A 11 40.14 -21.66 3.93
N ALA A 12 39.72 -20.40 3.91
CA ALA A 12 39.20 -19.73 5.10
C ALA A 12 37.90 -20.43 5.55
N SER A 13 37.94 -21.03 6.72
CA SER A 13 36.80 -21.66 7.37
C SER A 13 35.71 -20.62 7.66
N ASN A 14 34.54 -20.79 7.03
CA ASN A 14 33.30 -20.15 7.44
C ASN A 14 32.89 -20.70 8.82
N VAL A 15 33.19 -19.95 9.88
CA VAL A 15 32.67 -20.21 11.22
C VAL A 15 31.19 -19.81 11.23
N SER A 16 30.33 -20.82 11.07
CA SER A 16 28.89 -20.72 11.25
C SER A 16 28.61 -20.39 12.72
N LYS A 17 28.23 -19.14 13.01
CA LYS A 17 27.72 -18.74 14.33
C LYS A 17 26.27 -19.22 14.43
N ASN A 18 26.07 -20.36 15.07
CA ASN A 18 24.76 -20.83 15.51
C ASN A 18 24.14 -19.77 16.45
N LEU A 19 23.21 -18.96 15.93
CA LEU A 19 22.43 -18.00 16.69
C LEU A 19 21.17 -18.68 17.24
N THR A 20 21.31 -19.42 18.34
CA THR A 20 20.17 -19.65 19.26
C THR A 20 20.07 -18.46 20.21
N GLN A 21 19.65 -17.30 19.68
CA GLN A 21 19.20 -16.20 20.53
C GLN A 21 17.78 -16.52 21.02
N VAL A 22 17.66 -16.89 22.30
CA VAL A 22 16.38 -16.91 23.00
C VAL A 22 15.91 -15.45 23.12
N SER A 23 15.04 -15.03 22.22
CA SER A 23 14.42 -13.70 22.31
C SER A 23 13.46 -13.66 23.51
N PRO A 24 13.56 -12.67 24.43
CA PRO A 24 12.65 -12.58 25.56
C PRO A 24 11.20 -12.48 25.08
N CYS A 25 10.33 -13.38 25.55
CA CYS A 25 8.91 -13.38 25.24
C CYS A 25 8.29 -12.04 25.67
N ARG A 26 7.73 -11.30 24.70
CA ARG A 26 7.10 -10.00 24.94
C ARG A 26 5.81 -10.17 25.74
N THR A 27 5.82 -9.82 27.02
CA THR A 27 4.66 -9.98 27.92
C THR A 27 3.62 -8.87 27.80
N LYS A 28 3.99 -7.69 27.29
CA LYS A 28 3.11 -6.51 27.20
C LYS A 28 2.66 -6.24 25.76
N PHE A 29 1.36 -6.00 25.58
CA PHE A 29 0.84 -5.49 24.30
C PHE A 29 1.32 -4.05 24.08
N THR A 30 1.94 -3.81 22.92
CA THR A 30 2.70 -2.60 22.62
C THR A 30 2.55 -2.33 21.10
N LYS A 31 2.83 -1.10 20.64
CA LYS A 31 2.69 -0.74 19.22
C LYS A 31 3.52 -1.69 18.34
N SER A 32 2.96 -2.07 17.20
CA SER A 32 3.67 -2.87 16.20
C SER A 32 4.69 -2.00 15.46
N ARG A 33 5.91 -2.51 15.31
CA ARG A 33 6.94 -1.93 14.44
C ARG A 33 7.02 -2.82 13.21
N ILE A 34 6.59 -2.30 12.07
CA ILE A 34 6.59 -3.05 10.80
C ILE A 34 7.96 -2.84 10.16
N SER A 35 8.65 -3.92 9.77
CA SER A 35 9.93 -3.82 9.08
C SER A 35 9.76 -3.17 7.70
N PRO A 36 10.73 -2.36 7.24
CA PRO A 36 10.69 -1.75 5.91
C PRO A 36 10.65 -2.79 4.79
N GLN A 37 11.35 -3.93 4.98
CA GLN A 37 11.39 -5.06 4.06
C GLN A 37 9.99 -5.55 3.61
N VAL A 38 8.99 -5.54 4.51
CA VAL A 38 7.61 -5.97 4.19
C VAL A 38 6.95 -5.07 3.13
N PHE A 39 7.40 -3.83 2.98
CA PHE A 39 6.93 -2.93 1.93
C PHE A 39 7.76 -3.04 0.66
N GLU A 40 9.05 -3.33 0.76
CA GLU A 40 9.94 -3.58 -0.39
C GLU A 40 9.55 -4.88 -1.11
N GLU A 41 9.25 -5.94 -0.38
CA GLU A 41 8.76 -7.20 -0.94
C GLU A 41 7.46 -7.00 -1.71
N ARG A 42 6.51 -6.26 -1.12
CA ARG A 42 5.24 -5.94 -1.77
C ARG A 42 5.39 -4.96 -2.93
N ALA A 43 6.43 -4.12 -2.93
CA ALA A 43 6.72 -3.25 -4.06
C ALA A 43 7.09 -4.09 -5.29
N LYS A 44 7.75 -5.25 -5.15
CA LYS A 44 8.13 -6.11 -6.28
C LYS A 44 6.93 -6.72 -7.02
N GLU A 45 5.74 -6.77 -6.43
CA GLU A 45 4.53 -7.38 -7.00
C GLU A 45 3.81 -6.47 -8.03
N HIS A 46 4.55 -5.79 -8.92
CA HIS A 46 3.96 -4.85 -9.88
C HIS A 46 3.02 -5.52 -10.89
N ASP A 47 3.44 -6.63 -11.48
CA ASP A 47 2.69 -7.37 -12.52
C ASP A 47 1.30 -7.82 -12.03
N LYS A 48 1.19 -8.09 -10.72
CA LYS A 48 -0.05 -8.59 -10.11
C LYS A 48 -1.11 -7.49 -9.93
N TYR A 49 -0.68 -6.27 -9.61
CA TYR A 49 -1.61 -5.17 -9.30
C TYR A 49 -1.68 -4.10 -10.40
N GLY A 50 -0.79 -4.17 -11.40
CA GLY A 50 -0.74 -3.23 -12.54
C GLY A 50 -0.34 -1.82 -12.12
N GLY A 51 0.64 -1.70 -11.22
CA GLY A 51 1.16 -0.41 -10.76
C GLY A 51 2.59 -0.18 -11.22
N ASP A 52 2.85 0.96 -11.85
CA ASP A 52 4.15 1.31 -12.40
C ASP A 52 5.05 1.97 -11.35
N PRO A 53 6.27 1.45 -11.09
CA PRO A 53 7.19 2.06 -10.13
C PRO A 53 7.74 3.41 -10.58
N GLU A 54 7.91 3.61 -11.89
CA GLU A 54 8.43 4.84 -12.47
C GLU A 54 7.44 6.00 -12.33
N GLN A 55 6.14 5.70 -12.40
CA GLN A 55 5.06 6.68 -12.29
C GLN A 55 4.12 6.34 -11.13
N PRO A 56 4.53 6.60 -9.86
CA PRO A 56 3.66 6.36 -8.72
C PRO A 56 2.46 7.30 -8.73
N HIS A 57 1.32 6.81 -8.27
CA HIS A 57 0.12 7.62 -8.14
C HIS A 57 0.26 8.67 -7.03
N LYS A 58 -0.33 9.84 -7.26
CA LYS A 58 -0.20 11.01 -6.37
C LYS A 58 -1.14 10.95 -5.16
N LEU A 59 -2.32 10.36 -5.32
CA LEU A 59 -3.41 10.41 -4.34
C LEU A 59 -3.95 9.00 -4.05
N HIS A 60 -4.16 8.70 -2.77
CA HIS A 60 -4.82 7.48 -2.30
C HIS A 60 -6.29 7.74 -2.04
N ILE A 61 -7.14 6.80 -2.43
CA ILE A 61 -8.50 6.65 -1.92
C ILE A 61 -8.42 5.70 -0.74
N VAL A 62 -8.80 6.18 0.44
CA VAL A 62 -8.78 5.41 1.67
C VAL A 62 -10.20 5.25 2.16
N THR A 63 -10.62 3.99 2.30
CA THR A 63 -11.96 3.63 2.76
C THR A 63 -11.83 2.75 3.99
N ARG A 64 -12.49 3.11 5.09
CA ARG A 64 -12.53 2.25 6.28
C ARG A 64 -13.49 1.09 6.06
N VAL A 65 -12.97 -0.13 6.18
CA VAL A 65 -13.75 -1.38 5.98
C VAL A 65 -13.95 -2.16 7.28
N LYS A 66 -13.12 -1.95 8.31
CA LYS A 66 -13.31 -2.56 9.65
C LYS A 66 -13.67 -1.53 10.71
N SER A 67 -14.30 -2.01 11.78
CA SER A 67 -14.65 -1.21 12.95
C SER A 67 -13.41 -0.81 13.76
N THR A 68 -13.48 0.37 14.40
CA THR A 68 -12.49 0.83 15.38
C THR A 68 -12.79 0.33 16.81
N MET A 69 -13.94 -0.33 17.01
CA MET A 69 -14.29 -0.94 18.29
C MET A 69 -13.27 -2.03 18.65
N ARG A 70 -12.94 -2.15 19.95
CA ARG A 70 -11.93 -3.10 20.47
C ARG A 70 -10.51 -2.93 19.88
N ARG A 71 -10.23 -1.78 19.25
CA ARG A 71 -8.88 -1.41 18.81
C ARG A 71 -8.16 -0.53 19.84
N PRO A 72 -6.83 -0.53 19.86
CA PRO A 72 -6.05 0.34 20.74
C PRO A 72 -6.35 1.83 20.51
N TYR A 73 -6.25 2.64 21.56
CA TYR A 73 -6.57 4.07 21.51
C TYR A 73 -5.72 4.85 20.47
N TRP A 74 -4.48 4.42 20.22
CA TRP A 74 -3.62 5.06 19.21
C TRP A 74 -4.13 4.82 17.78
N GLU A 75 -4.70 3.66 17.46
CA GLU A 75 -5.31 3.42 16.14
C GLU A 75 -6.56 4.30 15.97
N LYS A 76 -7.38 4.41 17.02
CA LYS A 76 -8.56 5.28 17.01
C LYS A 76 -8.19 6.75 16.75
N LYS A 77 -7.09 7.23 17.36
CA LYS A 77 -6.57 8.58 17.13
C LYS A 77 -6.16 8.78 15.66
N VAL A 78 -5.49 7.81 15.05
CA VAL A 78 -5.09 7.86 13.63
C VAL A 78 -6.31 7.88 12.70
N VAL A 79 -7.33 7.04 12.96
CA VAL A 79 -8.58 7.04 12.19
C VAL A 79 -9.29 8.40 12.27
N LYS A 80 -9.30 9.03 13.45
CA LYS A 80 -9.85 10.38 13.63
C LYS A 80 -9.04 11.42 12.86
N SER A 81 -7.71 11.38 12.93
CA SER A 81 -6.82 12.31 12.20
C SER A 81 -6.95 12.20 10.68
N LEU A 82 -7.24 11.01 10.15
CA LEU A 82 -7.48 10.81 8.71
C LEU A 82 -8.94 11.07 8.29
N GLY A 83 -9.84 11.45 9.20
CA GLY A 83 -11.24 11.72 8.84
C GLY A 83 -12.05 10.48 8.43
N LEU A 84 -11.64 9.29 8.89
CA LEU A 84 -12.24 8.00 8.55
C LEU A 84 -13.28 7.54 9.59
N MET A 85 -14.07 8.49 10.12
CA MET A 85 -15.02 8.22 11.21
C MET A 85 -16.20 7.34 10.76
N LYS A 86 -16.76 7.61 9.58
CA LYS A 86 -17.82 6.77 8.98
C LYS A 86 -17.20 5.59 8.22
N SER A 87 -17.90 4.46 8.23
CA SER A 87 -17.45 3.25 7.50
C SER A 87 -17.89 3.37 6.05
N HIS A 88 -17.14 2.75 5.13
CA HIS A 88 -17.47 2.69 3.70
C HIS A 88 -17.58 4.05 3.00
N GLU A 89 -17.07 5.12 3.62
CA GLU A 89 -16.99 6.44 3.00
C GLU A 89 -15.56 6.67 2.49
N PRO A 90 -15.36 6.89 1.19
CA PRO A 90 -14.03 7.13 0.63
C PRO A 90 -13.52 8.52 1.02
N ARG A 91 -12.24 8.58 1.38
CA ARG A 91 -11.50 9.83 1.63
C ARG A 91 -10.23 9.86 0.81
N VAL A 92 -9.91 11.02 0.24
CA VAL A 92 -8.72 11.20 -0.59
C VAL A 92 -7.59 11.77 0.26
N HIS A 93 -6.42 11.14 0.22
CA HIS A 93 -5.22 11.62 0.91
C HIS A 93 -4.01 11.66 -0.02
N LYS A 94 -3.04 12.52 0.28
CA LYS A 94 -1.79 12.63 -0.47
C LYS A 94 -0.90 11.40 -0.24
N ASN A 95 -0.26 10.90 -1.29
CA ASN A 95 0.75 9.84 -1.19
C ASN A 95 2.10 10.41 -0.70
N THR A 96 2.15 10.87 0.55
CA THR A 96 3.38 11.38 1.19
C THR A 96 3.87 10.42 2.27
N PRO A 97 5.18 10.40 2.59
CA PRO A 97 5.72 9.53 3.65
C PRO A 97 5.02 9.71 5.01
N SER A 98 4.66 10.95 5.37
CA SER A 98 3.95 11.26 6.61
C SER A 98 2.57 10.58 6.67
N VAL A 99 1.76 10.73 5.63
CA VAL A 99 0.45 10.08 5.52
C VAL A 99 0.59 8.56 5.45
N ASN A 100 1.55 8.07 4.66
CA ASN A 100 1.81 6.64 4.52
C ASN A 100 2.17 6.00 5.86
N ASN A 101 2.95 6.67 6.71
CA ASN A 101 3.28 6.17 8.05
C ASN A 101 2.03 6.02 8.94
N LEU A 102 1.06 6.92 8.85
CA LEU A 102 -0.23 6.79 9.52
C LEU A 102 -1.03 5.61 8.96
N LEU A 103 -1.10 5.47 7.63
CA LEU A 103 -1.78 4.36 6.97
C LEU A 103 -1.16 3.00 7.33
N LYS A 104 0.16 2.91 7.48
CA LYS A 104 0.86 1.70 7.92
C LYS A 104 0.37 1.20 9.28
N ILE A 105 0.05 2.11 10.21
CA ILE A 105 -0.46 1.78 11.55
C ILE A 105 -1.85 1.15 11.47
N ILE A 106 -2.72 1.67 10.60
CA ILE A 106 -4.12 1.24 10.48
C ILE A 106 -4.41 0.38 9.24
N LYS A 107 -3.37 -0.16 8.58
CA LYS A 107 -3.47 -0.87 7.28
C LYS A 107 -4.46 -2.04 7.29
N HIS A 108 -4.72 -2.63 8.45
CA HIS A 108 -5.67 -3.73 8.64
C HIS A 108 -7.13 -3.28 8.79
N LEU A 109 -7.39 -1.98 8.97
CA LEU A 109 -8.73 -1.39 9.10
C LEU A 109 -9.26 -0.79 7.79
N VAL A 110 -8.36 -0.45 6.87
CA VAL A 110 -8.65 0.34 5.67
C VAL A 110 -8.37 -0.43 4.39
N ARG A 111 -9.13 -0.14 3.34
CA ARG A 111 -8.81 -0.43 1.94
C ARG A 111 -8.18 0.83 1.35
N ILE A 112 -7.06 0.65 0.64
CA ILE A 112 -6.30 1.73 0.01
C ILE A 112 -6.26 1.44 -1.47
N GLU A 113 -6.65 2.40 -2.30
CA GLU A 113 -6.66 2.31 -3.75
C GLU A 113 -6.01 3.54 -4.38
N PRO A 114 -5.36 3.42 -5.54
CA PRO A 114 -4.88 4.59 -6.27
C PRO A 114 -6.05 5.36 -6.88
N LEU A 115 -6.04 6.69 -6.78
CA LEU A 115 -6.98 7.52 -7.53
C LEU A 115 -6.55 7.60 -9.01
N LYS A 116 -7.42 7.15 -9.90
CA LYS A 116 -7.23 7.21 -11.36
C LYS A 116 -8.03 8.36 -11.96
N LEU A 117 -7.40 9.10 -12.87
CA LEU A 117 -7.97 10.29 -13.52
C LEU A 117 -7.97 10.11 -15.04
N PRO A 118 -8.92 9.35 -15.62
CA PRO A 118 -8.94 9.09 -17.06
C PRO A 118 -9.12 10.37 -17.91
N HIS A 119 -9.81 11.38 -17.38
CA HIS A 119 -10.05 12.66 -18.07
C HIS A 119 -9.16 13.81 -17.57
N GLY A 120 -8.21 13.53 -16.67
CA GLY A 120 -7.42 14.55 -15.98
C GLY A 120 -8.11 15.12 -14.74
N LEU A 121 -7.69 16.32 -14.34
CA LEU A 121 -8.29 17.02 -13.20
C LEU A 121 -9.64 17.65 -13.61
N PRO A 122 -10.65 17.63 -12.73
CA PRO A 122 -11.93 18.27 -13.02
C PRO A 122 -11.75 19.79 -13.16
N ALA A 123 -12.29 20.35 -14.23
CA ALA A 123 -12.46 21.80 -14.38
C ALA A 123 -13.57 22.30 -13.45
N GLU A 124 -13.63 23.62 -13.20
CA GLU A 124 -14.62 24.24 -12.33
C GLU A 124 -16.07 23.92 -12.77
N GLU A 125 -16.32 23.91 -14.07
CA GLU A 125 -17.62 23.59 -14.68
C GLU A 125 -18.05 22.14 -14.45
N ASP A 126 -17.08 21.23 -14.32
CA ASP A 126 -17.31 19.79 -14.21
C ASP A 126 -17.44 19.31 -12.75
N MET A 127 -17.20 20.18 -11.76
CA MET A 127 -17.16 19.82 -10.33
C MET A 127 -18.45 19.10 -9.87
N ALA A 128 -19.62 19.65 -10.24
CA ALA A 128 -20.92 19.09 -9.88
C ALA A 128 -21.22 17.74 -10.57
N ASN A 129 -20.55 17.47 -11.69
CA ASN A 129 -20.78 16.32 -12.56
C ASN A 129 -19.76 15.19 -12.32
N THR A 130 -18.94 15.32 -11.28
CA THR A 130 -17.93 14.30 -10.92
C THR A 130 -18.48 13.28 -9.95
N HIS A 131 -18.06 12.02 -10.12
CA HIS A 131 -18.33 10.97 -9.15
C HIS A 131 -17.18 9.96 -9.12
N LEU A 132 -17.02 9.31 -7.97
CA LEU A 132 -15.99 8.29 -7.77
C LEU A 132 -16.58 6.90 -8.01
N ASN A 133 -16.00 6.17 -8.96
CA ASN A 133 -16.38 4.78 -9.25
C ASN A 133 -15.76 3.80 -8.24
N SER A 134 -16.34 2.59 -8.15
CA SER A 134 -15.81 1.48 -7.35
C SER A 134 -14.44 0.96 -7.80
N ARG A 135 -14.01 1.32 -9.02
CA ARG A 135 -12.68 1.03 -9.59
C ARG A 135 -11.59 2.01 -9.15
N GLY A 136 -11.95 3.06 -8.41
CA GLY A 136 -11.03 4.13 -8.00
C GLY A 136 -10.83 5.22 -9.07
N GLU A 137 -11.73 5.31 -10.05
CA GLU A 137 -11.70 6.32 -11.11
C GLU A 137 -12.58 7.52 -10.76
N LEU A 138 -12.05 8.73 -10.93
CA LEU A 138 -12.85 9.97 -10.88
C LEU A 138 -13.37 10.26 -12.29
N VAL A 139 -14.66 10.03 -12.52
CA VAL A 139 -15.28 10.20 -13.83
C VAL A 139 -16.17 11.44 -13.83
N VAL A 140 -15.97 12.28 -14.85
CA VAL A 140 -16.82 13.43 -15.17
C VAL A 140 -17.96 12.93 -16.05
N LYS A 141 -19.20 12.91 -15.54
CA LYS A 141 -20.40 12.53 -16.31
C LYS A 141 -21.26 13.77 -16.55
N ARG A 142 -21.28 14.26 -17.78
CA ARG A 142 -22.17 15.37 -18.18
C ARG A 142 -23.64 14.95 -18.27
N LEU A 143 -23.92 13.69 -18.64
CA LEU A 143 -25.29 13.19 -18.88
C LEU A 143 -25.44 11.72 -18.44
N LEU A 144 -26.55 11.39 -17.79
CA LEU A 144 -26.96 10.01 -17.49
C LEU A 144 -27.68 9.40 -18.70
N LYS A 145 -26.93 9.04 -19.75
CA LYS A 145 -27.46 8.34 -20.91
C LYS A 145 -27.02 6.86 -20.88
N PRO A 146 -27.87 5.91 -21.31
CA PRO A 146 -27.40 4.56 -21.60
C PRO A 146 -26.23 4.60 -22.59
N LEU A 147 -25.25 3.73 -22.41
CA LEU A 147 -24.14 3.63 -23.35
C LEU A 147 -24.68 3.10 -24.68
N GLU A 148 -24.69 3.93 -25.71
CA GLU A 148 -24.94 3.48 -27.08
C GLU A 148 -23.83 2.50 -27.47
N LYS A 149 -24.18 1.22 -27.57
CA LYS A 149 -23.25 0.22 -28.09
C LYS A 149 -23.10 0.50 -29.57
N LYS A 150 -21.95 1.04 -29.99
CA LYS A 150 -21.58 1.06 -31.41
C LYS A 150 -21.67 -0.40 -31.89
N ALA A 151 -22.56 -0.68 -32.84
CA ALA A 151 -22.64 -1.99 -33.45
C ALA A 151 -21.24 -2.33 -33.98
N ILE A 152 -20.69 -3.44 -33.54
CA ILE A 152 -19.45 -3.97 -34.09
C ILE A 152 -19.84 -4.43 -35.50
N GLU A 153 -19.52 -3.64 -36.52
CA GLU A 153 -19.59 -4.10 -37.90
C GLU A 153 -18.63 -5.29 -38.03
N SER A 154 -19.19 -6.44 -38.40
CA SER A 154 -18.46 -7.68 -38.69
C SER A 154 -18.00 -7.70 -40.13
#